data_AF-A0A5N7Y1U7-F1
#
_entry.id   AF-A0A5N7Y1U7-F1
#
_cell.length_a   1.000
_cell.length_b   1.000
_cell.length_c   1.000
_cell.angle_alpha   90.00
_cell.angle_beta   90.00
_cell.angle_gamma   90.00
#
_symmetry.space_group_name_H-M   'P 1'
#
loop_
_entity.id
_entity.type
_entity.pdbx_description
1 polymer ?
#
loop_
_entity_poly.entity_id
_entity_poly.type
_entity_poly.pdbx_seq_one_letter_code
_entity_poly.pdbx_strand_id
1 'polypeptide(L)'
;MKDKNSAVTAEQHNDGRIFIMNYDDHETRTKSTLELSFAAGFRAHADVANCFGSIYTHSLEWAIQGYVEAKERLRARRGAKHWSSELDAVLRNAKRNETSGLPIGPASSSIAVEIILAAVDRELAGKFRFVRYIDDYTAYCETHLEAQDFIRSLNIALSRYRLSLNLSKTKITELPEPLVDSWATQLHNALPWKNDSSGALTLYTHDAINFLDYAVHLNRAEPDGSVLKLAAGLICHRAQGSTAATVFDYILNLSWHYPILLPLLEKIDVTSEYYDTGLVAEKFDKILEVNALHRRSDGMCWALYYLKQLKSHPSTENIDRVIQSGDAAAITLLSGFDAGVDAAVAFASELVQSSTLYELDQYWILLYQLFFHDRIGNPYEAEPTFEILKKYDVQFVNPSTSQSKAEDYCAYLYNPFVKREERLSFHDFMDKK
;
A
#
# COMPACT_ATOMS: atom_id res chain seq x y z
N MET A 1 4.14 -13.07 21.26
CA MET A 1 5.20 -12.08 20.94
C MET A 1 4.82 -10.80 21.63
N LYS A 2 5.56 -10.40 22.67
CA LYS A 2 5.36 -9.10 23.31
C LYS A 2 6.71 -8.44 23.40
N ASP A 3 7.11 -7.77 22.31
CA ASP A 3 8.26 -6.88 22.32
C ASP A 3 7.82 -5.56 22.95
N LYS A 4 8.61 -5.03 23.89
CA LYS A 4 8.29 -3.76 24.55
C LYS A 4 8.71 -2.56 23.70
N ASN A 5 9.57 -2.76 22.71
CA ASN A 5 10.07 -1.70 21.84
C ASN A 5 9.32 -1.67 20.50
N SER A 6 8.52 -2.68 20.18
CA SER A 6 7.66 -2.67 18.99
C SER A 6 6.30 -2.08 19.32
N ALA A 7 5.84 -1.16 18.48
CA ALA A 7 4.46 -0.68 18.50
C ALA A 7 3.48 -1.75 17.95
N VAL A 8 3.96 -2.69 17.14
CA VAL A 8 3.12 -3.74 16.56
C VAL A 8 3.04 -4.92 17.53
N THR A 9 1.83 -5.23 18.01
CA THR A 9 1.59 -6.38 18.87
C THR A 9 0.56 -7.32 18.25
N ALA A 10 0.78 -8.63 18.39
CA ALA A 10 -0.21 -9.63 18.02
C ALA A 10 -1.32 -9.66 19.09
N GLU A 11 -2.48 -9.11 18.76
CA GLU A 11 -3.67 -9.09 19.60
C GLU A 11 -4.94 -9.34 18.78
N GLN A 12 -5.97 -9.89 19.43
CA GLN A 12 -7.24 -10.14 18.75
C GLN A 12 -8.05 -8.84 18.71
N HIS A 13 -8.25 -8.33 17.51
CA HIS A 13 -9.07 -7.15 17.27
C HIS A 13 -10.56 -7.52 17.15
N ASN A 14 -11.44 -6.53 17.32
CA ASN A 14 -12.90 -6.72 17.30
C ASN A 14 -13.44 -7.32 15.99
N ASP A 15 -12.72 -7.12 14.89
CA ASP A 15 -13.06 -7.66 13.57
C ASP A 15 -12.49 -9.08 13.32
N GLY A 16 -11.85 -9.68 14.33
CA GLY A 16 -11.28 -11.02 14.26
C GLY A 16 -9.86 -11.11 13.69
N ARG A 17 -9.26 -9.98 13.27
CA ARG A 17 -7.84 -9.95 12.89
C ARG A 17 -6.96 -10.15 14.12
N ILE A 18 -5.83 -10.84 13.95
CA ILE A 18 -4.86 -11.15 15.01
C ILE A 18 -3.59 -10.28 14.89
N PHE A 19 -3.43 -9.63 13.75
CA PHE A 19 -2.27 -8.82 13.43
C PHE A 19 -2.69 -7.68 12.51
N ILE A 20 -2.44 -6.44 12.95
CA ILE A 20 -2.67 -5.24 12.16
C ILE A 20 -1.36 -4.45 12.15
N MET A 21 -0.75 -4.31 10.98
CA MET A 21 0.39 -3.42 10.78
C MET A 21 -0.10 -2.05 10.30
N ASN A 22 -0.82 -1.38 11.18
CA ASN A 22 -1.10 0.03 10.99
C ASN A 22 -0.20 0.82 11.93
N TYR A 23 0.14 2.04 11.54
CA TYR A 23 0.64 3.00 12.51
C TYR A 23 -0.42 3.16 13.60
N ASP A 24 0.00 3.12 14.87
CA ASP A 24 -0.86 3.45 16.01
C ASP A 24 -1.60 4.76 15.75
N ASP A 25 -2.75 4.93 16.41
CA ASP A 25 -3.42 6.21 16.37
C ASP A 25 -2.47 7.33 16.81
N HIS A 26 -2.64 8.50 16.19
CA HIS A 26 -1.72 9.62 16.35
C HIS A 26 -1.54 10.01 17.84
N GLU A 27 -2.56 9.84 18.69
CA GLU A 27 -2.46 10.19 20.11
C GLU A 27 -1.54 9.23 20.87
N THR A 28 -1.66 7.93 20.63
CA THR A 28 -0.81 6.91 21.28
C THR A 28 0.66 7.10 20.90
N ARG A 29 0.94 7.35 19.62
CA ARG A 29 2.29 7.68 19.16
C ARG A 29 2.82 8.96 19.78
N THR A 30 1.98 9.99 19.91
CA THR A 30 2.34 11.27 20.52
C THR A 30 2.68 11.10 22.01
N LYS A 31 1.86 10.38 22.77
CA LYS A 31 2.10 10.09 24.20
C LYS A 31 3.42 9.34 24.40
N SER A 32 3.63 8.27 23.63
CA SER A 32 4.87 7.48 23.68
C SER A 32 6.10 8.32 23.34
N THR A 33 6.00 9.18 22.32
CA THR A 33 7.06 10.12 21.94
C THR A 33 7.38 11.09 23.07
N LEU A 34 6.36 11.68 23.71
CA LEU A 34 6.54 12.60 24.83
C LEU A 34 7.25 11.94 26.01
N GLU A 35 6.83 10.72 26.39
CA GLU A 35 7.45 9.96 27.48
C GLU A 35 8.91 9.60 27.16
N LEU A 36 9.18 9.09 25.96
CA LEU A 36 10.52 8.68 25.55
C LEU A 36 11.46 9.86 25.26
N SER A 37 10.94 11.04 24.91
CA SER A 37 11.76 12.23 24.64
C SER A 37 12.26 12.93 25.90
N PHE A 38 11.67 12.65 27.06
CA PHE A 38 12.06 13.30 28.31
C PHE A 38 13.55 13.04 28.63
N ALA A 39 14.27 14.12 28.95
CA ALA A 39 15.71 14.13 29.19
C ALA A 39 16.61 13.65 28.03
N ALA A 40 16.10 13.55 26.79
CA ALA A 40 16.94 13.34 25.61
C ALA A 40 17.40 14.67 25.01
N GLY A 41 18.67 14.73 24.58
CA GLY A 41 19.22 15.84 23.79
C GLY A 41 19.16 15.58 22.29
N PHE A 42 19.01 14.32 21.86
CA PHE A 42 19.05 13.92 20.47
C PHE A 42 18.02 12.83 20.17
N ARG A 43 17.47 12.86 18.95
CA ARG A 43 16.67 11.79 18.36
C ARG A 43 17.44 11.17 17.20
N ALA A 44 17.63 9.85 17.20
CA ALA A 44 18.11 9.10 16.06
C ALA A 44 16.94 8.37 15.39
N HIS A 45 16.68 8.68 14.12
CA HIS A 45 15.67 8.02 13.31
C HIS A 45 16.35 7.20 12.20
N ALA A 46 15.87 5.98 11.99
CA ALA A 46 16.40 5.07 10.98
C ALA A 46 15.27 4.16 10.43
N ASP A 47 15.29 3.91 9.13
CA ASP A 47 14.30 3.09 8.41
C ASP A 47 15.00 1.87 7.78
N VAL A 48 14.34 0.71 7.70
CA VAL A 48 14.91 -0.47 7.02
C VAL A 48 14.66 -0.38 5.52
N ALA A 49 15.73 -0.42 4.72
CA ALA A 49 15.62 -0.32 3.27
C ALA A 49 14.88 -1.53 2.66
N ASN A 50 13.79 -1.26 1.93
CA ASN A 50 12.99 -2.27 1.23
C ASN A 50 12.63 -3.45 2.16
N CYS A 51 12.12 -3.17 3.37
CA CYS A 51 11.99 -4.15 4.45
C CYS A 51 11.44 -5.51 3.97
N PHE A 52 10.20 -5.56 3.47
CA PHE A 52 9.57 -6.79 2.98
C PHE A 52 10.33 -7.45 1.83
N GLY A 53 10.79 -6.66 0.85
CA GLY A 53 11.50 -7.19 -0.33
C GLY A 53 12.92 -7.70 -0.02
N SER A 54 13.51 -7.25 1.09
CA SER A 54 14.87 -7.61 1.52
C SER A 54 14.91 -8.78 2.50
N ILE A 55 13.76 -9.27 3.00
CA ILE A 55 13.74 -10.40 3.93
C ILE A 55 14.33 -11.64 3.27
N TYR A 56 15.44 -12.13 3.80
CA TYR A 56 15.95 -13.45 3.46
C TYR A 56 15.21 -14.49 4.30
N THR A 57 14.44 -15.40 3.68
CA THR A 57 13.48 -16.27 4.39
C THR A 57 14.15 -17.19 5.42
N HIS A 58 15.36 -17.70 5.14
CA HIS A 58 16.13 -18.49 6.10
C HIS A 58 16.57 -17.70 7.34
N SER A 59 16.58 -16.36 7.28
CA SER A 59 16.87 -15.52 8.44
C SER A 59 15.79 -15.64 9.52
N LEU A 60 14.59 -16.08 9.16
CA LEU A 60 13.51 -16.39 10.09
C LEU A 60 13.89 -17.55 11.02
N GLU A 61 14.55 -18.58 10.50
CA GLU A 61 15.05 -19.68 11.33
C GLU A 61 16.10 -19.19 12.33
N TRP A 62 16.95 -18.24 11.92
CA TRP A 62 17.96 -17.62 12.78
C TRP A 62 17.31 -16.77 13.89
N ALA A 63 16.24 -16.04 13.56
CA ALA A 63 15.52 -15.23 14.53
C ALA A 63 14.78 -16.07 15.58
N ILE A 64 14.19 -17.19 15.14
CA ILE A 64 13.42 -18.11 15.99
C ILE A 64 14.32 -18.94 16.91
N GLN A 65 15.32 -19.62 16.34
CA GLN A 65 16.19 -20.52 17.11
C GLN A 65 17.35 -19.77 17.80
N GLY A 66 17.64 -18.54 17.37
CA GLY A 66 18.88 -17.86 17.70
C GLY A 66 19.94 -18.13 16.65
N TYR A 67 20.68 -17.08 16.29
CA TYR A 67 21.59 -17.08 15.14
C TYR A 67 22.67 -18.17 15.19
N VAL A 68 23.26 -18.39 16.38
CA VAL A 68 24.31 -19.40 16.60
C VAL A 68 23.71 -20.81 16.56
N GLU A 69 22.65 -21.05 17.32
CA GLU A 69 21.99 -22.36 17.40
C GLU A 69 21.48 -22.84 16.04
N ALA A 70 20.86 -21.94 15.26
CA ALA A 70 20.37 -22.27 13.92
C ALA A 70 21.52 -22.73 13.00
N LYS A 71 22.68 -22.07 13.05
CA LYS A 71 23.86 -22.43 12.25
C LYS A 71 24.49 -23.74 12.70
N GLU A 72 24.52 -24.00 14.00
CA GLU A 72 25.04 -25.27 14.54
C GLU A 72 24.14 -26.45 14.17
N ARG A 73 22.82 -26.28 14.27
CA ARG A 73 21.85 -27.30 13.84
C ARG A 73 21.98 -27.64 12.36
N LEU A 74 22.19 -26.64 11.50
CA LEU A 74 22.42 -26.86 10.06
C LEU A 74 23.68 -27.71 9.80
N ARG A 75 24.74 -27.52 10.60
CA ARG A 75 25.98 -28.30 10.51
C ARG A 75 25.81 -29.74 10.97
N ALA A 76 24.94 -29.99 11.94
CA ALA A 76 24.76 -31.31 12.54
C ALA A 76 24.17 -32.37 11.56
N ARG A 77 23.58 -31.96 10.42
CA ARG A 77 23.05 -32.78 9.27
C ARG A 77 22.14 -33.98 9.59
N ARG A 78 21.93 -34.36 10.86
CA ARG A 78 21.30 -35.62 11.31
C ARG A 78 20.15 -35.42 12.30
N GLY A 79 19.73 -34.18 12.56
CA GLY A 79 18.61 -33.86 13.46
C GLY A 79 17.28 -33.73 12.71
N ALA A 80 16.17 -33.90 13.44
CA ALA A 80 14.85 -33.51 12.94
C ALA A 80 14.84 -32.01 12.57
N LYS A 81 14.21 -31.68 11.43
CA LYS A 81 14.02 -30.28 11.03
C LYS A 81 13.25 -29.54 12.12
N HIS A 82 13.68 -28.32 12.43
CA HIS A 82 12.94 -27.47 13.33
C HIS A 82 11.66 -26.98 12.62
N TRP A 83 10.57 -26.72 13.35
CA TRP A 83 9.30 -26.27 12.75
C TRP A 83 9.47 -24.96 11.96
N SER A 84 10.47 -24.14 12.30
CA SER A 84 10.78 -22.91 11.54
C SER A 84 11.19 -23.18 10.09
N SER A 85 11.74 -24.36 9.78
CA SER A 85 12.09 -24.75 8.41
C SER A 85 10.85 -25.04 7.56
N GLU A 86 9.74 -25.44 8.19
CA GLU A 86 8.44 -25.59 7.51
C GLU A 86 7.84 -24.22 7.20
N LEU A 87 7.92 -23.28 8.15
CA LEU A 87 7.49 -21.90 7.94
C LEU A 87 8.28 -21.23 6.80
N ASP A 88 9.61 -21.39 6.77
CA ASP A 88 10.46 -20.95 5.65
C ASP A 88 9.99 -21.56 4.31
N ALA A 89 9.73 -22.87 4.26
CA ALA A 89 9.27 -23.53 3.04
C ALA A 89 7.94 -22.97 2.53
N VAL A 90 6.97 -22.71 3.42
CA VAL A 90 5.67 -22.14 3.03
C VAL A 90 5.81 -20.71 2.54
N LEU A 91 6.65 -19.88 3.18
CA LEU A 91 6.91 -18.51 2.72
C LEU A 91 7.61 -18.48 1.36
N ARG A 92 8.57 -19.39 1.13
CA ARG A 92 9.21 -19.54 -0.18
C ARG A 92 8.22 -20.01 -1.24
N ASN A 93 7.32 -20.95 -0.92
CA ASN A 93 6.28 -21.39 -1.85
C ASN A 93 5.37 -20.23 -2.29
N ALA A 94 5.07 -19.28 -1.40
CA ALA A 94 4.30 -18.08 -1.75
C ALA A 94 5.01 -17.14 -2.72
N LYS A 95 6.32 -17.35 -2.96
CA LYS A 95 7.15 -16.60 -3.90
C LYS A 95 7.93 -17.51 -4.85
N ARG A 96 7.31 -18.61 -5.32
CA ARG A 96 7.91 -19.54 -6.30
C ARG A 96 9.29 -20.09 -5.92
N ASN A 97 9.42 -20.44 -4.65
CA ASN A 97 10.66 -20.91 -4.04
C ASN A 97 11.80 -19.88 -3.99
N GLU A 98 11.54 -18.60 -4.28
CA GLU A 98 12.52 -17.55 -4.04
C GLU A 98 12.78 -17.38 -2.54
N THR A 99 14.05 -17.24 -2.18
CA THR A 99 14.50 -17.09 -0.78
C THR A 99 14.59 -15.63 -0.32
N SER A 100 14.32 -14.68 -1.22
CA SER A 100 14.46 -13.25 -0.97
C SER A 100 13.14 -12.55 -1.17
N GLY A 101 12.74 -11.75 -0.19
CA GLY A 101 11.50 -11.00 -0.17
C GLY A 101 10.31 -11.82 0.31
N LEU A 102 9.34 -11.11 0.89
CA LEU A 102 8.03 -11.64 1.25
C LEU A 102 6.92 -10.88 0.51
N PRO A 103 5.80 -11.54 0.15
CA PRO A 103 4.63 -10.86 -0.38
C PRO A 103 4.12 -9.79 0.60
N ILE A 104 3.83 -8.60 0.11
CA ILE A 104 3.25 -7.51 0.91
C ILE A 104 1.74 -7.70 0.98
N GLY A 105 1.15 -7.52 2.16
CA GLY A 105 -0.30 -7.61 2.38
C GLY A 105 -0.72 -8.77 3.29
N PRO A 106 -0.30 -10.03 3.04
CA PRO A 106 -0.65 -11.14 3.91
C PRO A 106 -0.14 -10.95 5.35
N ALA A 107 -1.00 -11.19 6.34
CA ALA A 107 -0.64 -11.12 7.76
C ALA A 107 0.49 -12.09 8.13
N SER A 108 0.59 -13.23 7.45
CA SER A 108 1.69 -14.19 7.61
C SER A 108 3.05 -13.57 7.30
N SER A 109 3.16 -12.76 6.24
CA SER A 109 4.38 -12.02 5.91
C SER A 109 4.72 -10.99 6.99
N SER A 110 3.71 -10.25 7.47
CA SER A 110 3.88 -9.26 8.54
C SER A 110 4.39 -9.89 9.84
N ILE A 111 3.84 -11.04 10.22
CA ILE A 111 4.31 -11.80 11.39
C ILE A 111 5.76 -12.26 11.20
N ALA A 112 6.13 -12.73 10.00
CA ALA A 112 7.50 -13.16 9.72
C ALA A 112 8.50 -12.00 9.81
N VAL A 113 8.16 -10.83 9.27
CA VAL A 113 8.95 -9.60 9.43
C VAL A 113 9.12 -9.24 10.91
N GLU A 114 8.02 -9.24 11.66
CA GLU A 114 8.03 -8.89 13.08
C GLU A 114 8.88 -9.86 13.91
N ILE A 115 8.91 -11.16 13.58
CA ILE A 115 9.77 -12.15 14.25
C ILE A 115 11.25 -11.80 14.07
N ILE A 116 11.64 -11.41 12.86
CA ILE A 116 13.02 -11.04 12.54
C ILE A 116 13.39 -9.73 13.23
N LEU A 117 12.54 -8.70 13.14
CA LEU A 117 12.83 -7.40 13.76
C LEU A 117 12.80 -7.46 15.29
N ALA A 118 11.95 -8.27 15.90
CA ALA A 118 12.00 -8.53 17.35
C ALA A 118 13.31 -9.24 17.78
N ALA A 119 13.97 -9.97 16.88
CA ALA A 119 15.31 -10.51 17.15
C ALA A 119 16.39 -9.42 17.11
N VAL A 120 16.24 -8.41 16.24
CA VAL A 120 17.08 -7.21 16.20
C VAL A 120 16.87 -6.36 17.45
N ASP A 121 15.62 -6.09 17.82
CA ASP A 121 15.24 -5.30 19.00
C ASP A 121 15.87 -5.88 20.27
N ARG A 122 15.85 -7.21 20.44
CA ARG A 122 16.49 -7.90 21.57
C ARG A 122 17.99 -7.63 21.70
N GLU A 123 18.72 -7.35 20.62
CA GLU A 123 20.15 -7.03 20.67
C GLU A 123 20.44 -5.60 21.14
N LEU A 124 19.47 -4.70 20.94
CA LEU A 124 19.52 -3.28 21.26
C LEU A 124 18.88 -2.97 22.62
N ALA A 125 17.90 -3.78 23.03
CA ALA A 125 17.15 -3.62 24.27
C ALA A 125 18.09 -3.56 25.49
N GLY A 126 17.81 -2.62 26.39
CA GLY A 126 18.61 -2.38 27.60
C GLY A 126 19.88 -1.55 27.38
N LYS A 127 20.31 -1.32 26.13
CA LYS A 127 21.42 -0.39 25.80
C LYS A 127 20.92 0.98 25.35
N PHE A 128 19.79 1.00 24.65
CA PHE A 128 19.23 2.21 24.06
C PHE A 128 17.75 2.34 24.44
N ARG A 129 17.27 3.57 24.51
CA ARG A 129 15.85 3.89 24.66
C ARG A 129 15.24 4.16 23.29
N PHE A 130 14.53 3.19 22.74
CA PHE A 130 13.97 3.28 21.40
C PHE A 130 12.59 2.68 21.28
N VAL A 131 11.89 3.05 20.23
CA VAL A 131 10.63 2.47 19.77
C VAL A 131 10.73 2.18 18.27
N ARG A 132 10.07 1.12 17.83
CA ARG A 132 9.98 0.69 16.45
C ARG A 132 8.52 0.64 16.00
N TYR A 133 8.23 1.28 14.87
CA TYR A 133 6.96 1.17 14.17
C TYR A 133 7.19 0.45 12.84
N ILE A 134 6.83 -0.83 12.77
CA ILE A 134 7.15 -1.69 11.62
C ILE A 134 8.67 -1.72 11.37
N ASP A 135 9.18 -0.99 10.38
CA ASP A 135 10.58 -0.85 10.01
C ASP A 135 11.22 0.49 10.46
N ASP A 136 10.43 1.43 10.94
CA ASP A 136 10.88 2.73 11.42
C ASP A 136 11.36 2.66 12.87
N TYR A 137 12.66 2.80 13.11
CA TYR A 137 13.27 2.91 14.43
C TYR A 137 13.43 4.38 14.84
N THR A 138 13.07 4.68 16.08
CA THR A 138 13.31 5.99 16.71
C THR A 138 13.92 5.81 18.09
N ALA A 139 15.16 6.24 18.27
CA ALA A 139 15.85 6.25 19.55
C ALA A 139 16.01 7.67 20.10
N TYR A 140 15.99 7.77 21.43
CA TYR A 140 16.15 9.01 22.18
C TYR A 140 17.41 8.91 23.03
N CYS A 141 18.35 9.82 22.80
CA CYS A 141 19.70 9.78 23.31
C CYS A 141 20.05 11.07 24.05
N GLU A 142 20.91 10.98 25.06
CA GLU A 142 21.41 12.14 25.80
C GLU A 142 22.46 12.90 24.99
N THR A 143 23.26 12.18 24.19
CA THR A 143 24.37 12.76 23.42
C THR A 143 24.35 12.35 21.95
N HIS A 144 24.95 13.19 21.11
CA HIS A 144 25.14 12.88 19.69
C HIS A 144 25.95 11.58 19.48
N LEU A 145 26.93 11.31 20.35
CA LEU A 145 27.74 10.09 20.28
C LEU A 145 26.90 8.83 20.55
N GLU A 146 25.99 8.89 21.52
CA GLU A 146 25.05 7.80 21.79
C GLU A 146 24.09 7.58 20.61
N ALA A 147 23.60 8.66 19.99
CA ALA A 147 22.77 8.57 18.78
C ALA A 147 23.51 7.91 17.61
N GLN A 148 24.80 8.23 17.41
CA GLN A 148 25.64 7.55 16.43
C GLN A 148 25.87 6.08 16.77
N ASP A 149 26.07 5.77 18.06
CA ASP A 149 26.26 4.40 18.52
C ASP A 149 25.01 3.54 18.34
N PHE A 150 23.82 4.11 18.54
CA PHE A 150 22.55 3.47 18.25
C PHE A 150 22.46 3.08 16.76
N ILE A 151 22.65 4.03 15.84
CA ILE A 151 22.58 3.77 14.39
C ILE A 151 23.58 2.69 13.98
N ARG A 152 24.81 2.76 14.50
CA ARG A 152 25.86 1.77 14.24
C ARG A 152 25.45 0.38 14.75
N SER A 153 24.98 0.30 15.99
CA SER A 153 24.54 -0.95 16.62
C SER A 153 23.34 -1.57 15.90
N LEU A 154 22.38 -0.74 15.51
CA LEU A 154 21.21 -1.14 14.73
C LEU A 154 21.63 -1.70 13.37
N ASN A 155 22.51 -1.02 12.63
CA ASN A 155 23.01 -1.51 11.34
C ASN A 155 23.74 -2.85 11.47
N ILE A 156 24.57 -3.02 12.51
CA ILE A 156 25.25 -4.30 12.78
C ILE A 156 24.22 -5.41 13.06
N ALA A 157 23.22 -5.15 13.91
CA ALA A 157 22.19 -6.13 14.24
C ALA A 157 21.35 -6.52 13.02
N LEU A 158 20.89 -5.54 12.23
CA LEU A 158 20.15 -5.76 10.97
C LEU A 158 20.95 -6.59 9.96
N SER A 159 22.25 -6.31 9.82
CA SER A 159 23.12 -7.02 8.85
C SER A 159 23.20 -8.53 9.10
N ARG A 160 23.02 -8.99 10.35
CA ARG A 160 22.98 -10.42 10.69
C ARG A 160 21.82 -11.12 9.99
N TYR A 161 20.72 -10.41 9.75
CA TYR A 161 19.50 -10.90 9.10
C TYR A 161 19.41 -10.46 7.63
N ARG A 162 20.51 -9.98 7.03
CA ARG A 162 20.58 -9.48 5.64
C ARG A 162 19.76 -8.21 5.38
N LEU A 163 19.45 -7.46 6.43
CA LEU A 163 18.77 -6.18 6.33
C LEU A 163 19.79 -5.03 6.39
N SER A 164 19.41 -3.89 5.82
CA SER A 164 20.22 -2.67 5.78
C SER A 164 19.37 -1.44 6.04
N LEU A 165 19.99 -0.39 6.58
CA LEU A 165 19.32 0.89 6.78
C LEU A 165 19.14 1.66 5.47
N ASN A 166 18.04 2.39 5.39
CA ASN A 166 17.80 3.41 4.38
C ASN A 166 18.58 4.67 4.74
N LEU A 167 19.75 4.84 4.13
CA LEU A 167 20.66 5.96 4.42
C LEU A 167 20.01 7.33 4.18
N SER A 168 19.10 7.44 3.20
CA SER A 168 18.42 8.70 2.88
C SER A 168 17.44 9.16 3.95
N LYS A 169 16.83 8.21 4.68
CA LYS A 169 15.90 8.48 5.78
C LYS A 169 16.57 8.44 7.16
N THR A 170 17.80 7.95 7.25
CA THR A 170 18.53 7.87 8.52
C THR A 170 19.05 9.24 8.92
N LYS A 171 18.62 9.76 10.08
CA LYS A 171 19.01 11.10 10.55
C LYS A 171 19.15 11.17 12.06
N ILE A 172 20.04 12.05 12.52
CA ILE A 172 20.13 12.48 13.92
C ILE A 172 19.62 13.91 13.98
N THR A 173 18.74 14.20 14.94
CA THR A 173 18.15 15.52 15.15
C THR A 173 18.38 15.95 16.59
N GLU A 174 18.78 17.21 16.79
CA GLU A 174 18.93 17.80 18.12
C GLU A 174 17.56 18.20 18.68
N LEU A 175 17.34 17.99 19.97
CA LEU A 175 16.09 18.31 20.67
C LEU A 175 16.23 19.64 21.45
N PRO A 176 15.14 20.40 21.63
CA PRO A 176 13.76 20.06 21.31
C PRO A 176 13.42 20.23 19.83
N GLU A 177 12.55 19.37 19.32
CA GLU A 177 11.95 19.48 18.00
C GLU A 177 10.41 19.45 18.11
N PRO A 178 9.68 20.06 17.16
CA PRO A 178 8.24 19.90 17.08
C PRO A 178 7.84 18.43 16.87
N LEU A 179 6.77 17.99 17.52
CA LEU A 179 6.22 16.63 17.38
C LEU A 179 5.64 16.38 15.97
N VAL A 180 5.19 17.44 15.32
CA VAL A 180 4.59 17.44 13.99
C VAL A 180 5.45 18.31 13.09
N ASP A 181 5.65 17.88 11.85
CA ASP A 181 6.44 18.64 10.89
C ASP A 181 5.91 20.07 10.71
N SER A 182 6.83 21.01 10.53
CA SER A 182 6.52 22.44 10.46
C SER A 182 5.60 22.78 9.29
N TRP A 183 5.73 22.08 8.16
CA TRP A 183 4.87 22.27 6.98
C TRP A 183 3.44 21.80 7.24
N ALA A 184 3.24 20.71 8.00
CA ALA A 184 1.91 20.19 8.32
C ALA A 184 1.18 21.14 9.28
N THR A 185 1.90 21.66 10.28
CA THR A 185 1.37 22.70 11.19
C THR A 185 0.99 23.96 10.43
N GLN A 186 1.86 24.43 9.54
CA GLN A 186 1.63 25.57 8.66
C GLN A 186 0.38 25.38 7.79
N LEU A 187 0.24 24.20 7.18
CA LEU A 187 -0.91 23.85 6.36
C LEU A 187 -2.21 23.84 7.17
N HIS A 188 -2.22 23.22 8.35
CA HIS A 188 -3.40 23.22 9.23
C HIS A 188 -3.80 24.63 9.67
N ASN A 189 -2.82 25.50 9.96
CA ASN A 189 -3.09 26.88 10.33
C ASN A 189 -3.64 27.72 9.17
N ALA A 190 -3.28 27.37 7.93
CA ALA A 190 -3.77 28.03 6.72
C ALA A 190 -5.17 27.55 6.29
N LEU A 191 -5.77 26.57 6.98
CA LEU A 191 -7.09 26.06 6.61
C LEU A 191 -8.14 27.17 6.63
N PRO A 192 -8.98 27.29 5.59
CA PRO A 192 -10.05 28.27 5.56
C PRO A 192 -11.18 27.85 6.52
N TRP A 193 -11.23 28.48 7.69
CA TRP A 193 -12.30 28.34 8.67
C TRP A 193 -13.32 29.47 8.47
N LYS A 194 -14.30 29.27 7.60
CA LYS A 194 -15.43 30.18 7.45
C LYS A 194 -16.74 29.43 7.60
N ASN A 195 -17.64 30.01 8.37
CA ASN A 195 -19.03 29.61 8.43
C ASN A 195 -19.83 30.51 7.49
N ASP A 196 -20.82 29.94 6.80
CA ASP A 196 -21.83 30.74 6.13
C ASP A 196 -22.76 31.43 7.14
N SER A 197 -23.73 32.18 6.62
CA SER A 197 -24.74 32.88 7.42
C SER A 197 -25.62 31.97 8.27
N SER A 198 -25.66 30.66 7.98
CA SER A 198 -26.38 29.65 8.76
C SER A 198 -25.52 28.99 9.84
N GLY A 199 -24.22 29.30 9.90
CA GLY A 199 -23.26 28.67 10.80
C GLY A 199 -22.66 27.37 10.25
N ALA A 200 -23.00 26.98 9.02
CA ALA A 200 -22.42 25.80 8.37
C ALA A 200 -21.03 26.10 7.84
N LEU A 201 -20.10 25.16 7.99
CA LEU A 201 -18.76 25.26 7.42
C LEU A 201 -18.83 25.28 5.89
N THR A 202 -18.44 26.41 5.29
CA THR A 202 -18.53 26.60 3.84
C THR A 202 -17.17 26.99 3.27
N LEU A 203 -16.79 26.35 2.16
CA LEU A 203 -15.56 26.64 1.44
C LEU A 203 -15.88 27.45 0.18
N TYR A 204 -15.36 28.67 0.08
CA TYR A 204 -15.49 29.49 -1.12
C TYR A 204 -14.36 29.20 -2.12
N THR A 205 -14.61 29.37 -3.41
CA THR A 205 -13.63 29.10 -4.48
C THR A 205 -12.31 29.84 -4.30
N HIS A 206 -12.34 31.15 -4.00
CA HIS A 206 -11.11 31.93 -3.81
C HIS A 206 -10.29 31.46 -2.60
N ASP A 207 -10.95 31.07 -1.50
CA ASP A 207 -10.29 30.54 -0.31
C ASP A 207 -9.65 29.18 -0.60
N ALA A 208 -10.34 28.32 -1.37
CA ALA A 208 -9.81 27.03 -1.79
C ALA A 208 -8.57 27.18 -2.69
N ILE A 209 -8.61 28.08 -3.67
CA ILE A 209 -7.46 28.37 -4.54
C ILE A 209 -6.29 28.90 -3.73
N ASN A 210 -6.50 29.91 -2.87
CA ASN A 210 -5.42 30.47 -2.04
C ASN A 210 -4.77 29.40 -1.13
N PHE A 211 -5.58 28.50 -0.58
CA PHE A 211 -5.09 27.39 0.23
C PHE A 211 -4.27 26.39 -0.59
N LEU A 212 -4.72 26.03 -1.80
CA LEU A 212 -3.98 25.15 -2.69
C LEU A 212 -2.68 25.79 -3.20
N ASP A 213 -2.69 27.08 -3.55
CA ASP A 213 -1.48 27.84 -3.90
C ASP A 213 -0.48 27.84 -2.74
N TYR A 214 -0.96 28.06 -1.51
CA TYR A 214 -0.12 27.96 -0.31
C TYR A 214 0.50 26.56 -0.15
N ALA A 215 -0.29 25.50 -0.36
CA ALA A 215 0.20 24.13 -0.34
C ALA A 215 1.25 23.86 -1.43
N VAL A 216 1.07 24.40 -2.64
CA VAL A 216 2.06 24.32 -3.73
C VAL A 216 3.37 25.01 -3.36
N HIS A 217 3.30 26.17 -2.70
CA HIS A 217 4.49 26.84 -2.20
C HIS A 217 5.21 26.04 -1.12
N LEU A 218 4.48 25.47 -0.16
CA LEU A 218 5.04 24.60 0.87
C LEU A 218 5.68 23.32 0.29
N ASN A 219 5.07 22.70 -0.71
CA ASN A 219 5.56 21.48 -1.35
C ASN A 219 6.92 21.67 -2.05
N ARG A 220 7.39 22.90 -2.30
CA ARG A 220 8.73 23.14 -2.85
C ARG A 220 9.85 22.71 -1.91
N ALA A 221 9.60 22.69 -0.60
CA ALA A 221 10.55 22.22 0.40
C ALA A 221 10.57 20.69 0.52
N GLU A 222 9.42 20.02 0.26
CA GLU A 222 9.22 18.57 0.35
C GLU A 222 8.57 18.07 -0.95
N PRO A 223 9.35 17.80 -2.02
CA PRO A 223 8.83 17.67 -3.39
C PRO A 223 8.22 16.30 -3.72
N ASP A 224 7.84 15.50 -2.71
CA ASP A 224 7.27 14.16 -2.90
C ASP A 224 5.75 14.17 -3.17
N GLY A 225 5.09 15.33 -3.02
CA GLY A 225 3.65 15.50 -3.20
C GLY A 225 2.84 15.23 -1.93
N SER A 226 3.47 14.89 -0.80
CA SER A 226 2.80 14.60 0.47
C SER A 226 2.06 15.83 1.02
N VAL A 227 2.63 17.03 0.86
CA VAL A 227 1.99 18.30 1.26
C VAL A 227 0.69 18.51 0.48
N LEU A 228 0.75 18.33 -0.85
CA LEU A 228 -0.41 18.49 -1.72
C LEU A 228 -1.48 17.44 -1.44
N LYS A 229 -1.07 16.19 -1.18
CA LYS A 229 -1.98 15.10 -0.82
C LYS A 229 -2.74 15.42 0.47
N LEU A 230 -2.05 15.90 1.50
CA LEU A 230 -2.69 16.33 2.74
C LEU A 230 -3.62 17.53 2.50
N ALA A 231 -3.16 18.54 1.77
CA ALA A 231 -3.95 19.74 1.47
C ALA A 231 -5.26 19.39 0.78
N ALA A 232 -5.21 18.62 -0.31
CA ALA A 232 -6.40 18.13 -1.00
C ALA A 232 -7.31 17.33 -0.06
N GLY A 233 -6.75 16.39 0.71
CA GLY A 233 -7.51 15.61 1.69
C GLY A 233 -8.25 16.45 2.75
N LEU A 234 -7.73 17.62 3.11
CA LEU A 234 -8.38 18.51 4.09
C LEU A 234 -9.55 19.32 3.51
N ILE A 235 -9.58 19.56 2.19
CA ILE A 235 -10.59 20.44 1.56
C ILE A 235 -11.56 19.74 0.62
N CYS A 236 -11.21 18.59 0.01
CA CYS A 236 -12.05 17.92 -1.00
C CYS A 236 -13.48 17.67 -0.48
N HIS A 237 -13.60 17.14 0.73
CA HIS A 237 -14.88 16.80 1.37
C HIS A 237 -15.75 18.02 1.71
N ARG A 238 -15.18 19.23 1.67
CA ARG A 238 -15.82 20.49 2.05
C ARG A 238 -16.24 21.31 0.82
N ALA A 239 -15.74 20.96 -0.35
CA ALA A 239 -16.05 21.66 -1.59
C ALA A 239 -17.40 21.19 -2.15
N GLN A 240 -18.23 22.13 -2.61
CA GLN A 240 -19.55 21.84 -3.21
C GLN A 240 -19.77 22.68 -4.48
N GLY A 241 -20.62 22.20 -5.38
CA GLY A 241 -21.04 22.92 -6.59
C GLY A 241 -19.87 23.42 -7.44
N SER A 242 -19.90 24.70 -7.84
CA SER A 242 -18.85 25.31 -8.67
C SER A 242 -17.48 25.38 -7.97
N THR A 243 -17.44 25.41 -6.63
CA THR A 243 -16.19 25.33 -5.88
C THR A 243 -15.58 23.93 -5.99
N ALA A 244 -16.39 22.87 -5.90
CA ALA A 244 -15.92 21.50 -6.11
C ALA A 244 -15.31 21.31 -7.50
N ALA A 245 -15.97 21.83 -8.54
CA ALA A 245 -15.44 21.77 -9.90
C ALA A 245 -14.10 22.50 -10.06
N THR A 246 -13.95 23.67 -9.44
CA THR A 246 -12.68 24.41 -9.49
C THR A 246 -11.56 23.69 -8.73
N VAL A 247 -11.86 23.13 -7.56
CA VAL A 247 -10.91 22.34 -6.76
C VAL A 247 -10.50 21.08 -7.51
N PHE A 248 -11.45 20.39 -8.14
CA PHE A 248 -11.19 19.24 -8.99
C PHE A 248 -10.25 19.59 -10.13
N ASP A 249 -10.52 20.66 -10.89
CA ASP A 249 -9.67 21.04 -12.03
C ASP A 249 -8.25 21.42 -11.57
N TYR A 250 -8.14 22.15 -10.45
CA TYR A 250 -6.85 22.51 -9.87
C TYR A 250 -6.06 21.25 -9.48
N ILE A 251 -6.67 20.31 -8.75
CA ILE A 251 -6.01 19.08 -8.31
C ILE A 251 -5.69 18.17 -9.52
N LEU A 252 -6.53 18.13 -10.54
CA LEU A 252 -6.27 17.39 -11.77
C LEU A 252 -5.04 17.96 -12.50
N ASN A 253 -4.92 19.28 -12.60
CA ASN A 253 -3.74 19.92 -13.19
C ASN A 253 -2.46 19.58 -12.38
N LEU A 254 -2.55 19.58 -11.04
CA LEU A 254 -1.44 19.12 -10.20
C LEU A 254 -1.13 17.62 -10.37
N SER A 255 -2.15 16.80 -10.63
CA SER A 255 -2.01 15.34 -10.78
C SER A 255 -1.16 14.94 -11.98
N TRP A 256 -1.04 15.81 -12.99
CA TRP A 256 -0.11 15.64 -14.10
C TRP A 256 1.36 15.59 -13.61
N HIS A 257 1.71 16.41 -12.62
CA HIS A 257 3.03 16.41 -11.98
C HIS A 257 3.12 15.38 -10.84
N TYR A 258 2.04 15.21 -10.08
CA TYR A 258 1.99 14.38 -8.87
C TYR A 258 0.86 13.34 -8.95
N PRO A 259 1.09 12.17 -9.59
CA PRO A 259 0.06 11.14 -9.78
C PRO A 259 -0.58 10.64 -8.47
N ILE A 260 0.10 10.80 -7.33
CA ILE A 260 -0.42 10.48 -5.99
C ILE A 260 -1.72 11.23 -5.63
N LEU A 261 -2.05 12.30 -6.36
CA LEU A 261 -3.27 13.08 -6.18
C LEU A 261 -4.49 12.50 -6.91
N LEU A 262 -4.29 11.65 -7.93
CA LEU A 262 -5.38 11.06 -8.72
C LEU A 262 -6.44 10.34 -7.87
N PRO A 263 -6.09 9.51 -6.85
CA PRO A 263 -7.10 8.88 -5.99
C PRO A 263 -7.97 9.87 -5.21
N LEU A 264 -7.50 11.10 -4.99
CA LEU A 264 -8.24 12.10 -4.21
C LEU A 264 -9.36 12.75 -5.02
N LEU A 265 -9.33 12.66 -6.35
CA LEU A 265 -10.37 13.23 -7.20
C LEU A 265 -11.73 12.54 -6.97
N GLU A 266 -11.76 11.25 -6.62
CA GLU A 266 -12.99 10.54 -6.22
C GLU A 266 -13.69 11.15 -5.00
N LYS A 267 -12.94 11.82 -4.14
CA LYS A 267 -13.48 12.43 -2.92
C LYS A 267 -14.20 13.75 -3.18
N ILE A 268 -14.11 14.26 -4.42
CA ILE A 268 -14.70 15.52 -4.82
C ILE A 268 -15.99 15.20 -5.57
N ASP A 269 -17.12 15.54 -4.96
CA ASP A 269 -18.41 15.40 -5.62
C ASP A 269 -18.58 16.51 -6.66
N VAL A 270 -18.35 16.17 -7.92
CA VAL A 270 -18.53 17.10 -9.04
C VAL A 270 -19.55 16.54 -10.01
N THR A 271 -20.70 17.21 -10.13
CA THR A 271 -21.68 16.89 -11.16
C THR A 271 -21.16 17.31 -12.53
N SER A 272 -21.50 16.55 -13.58
CA SER A 272 -21.08 16.83 -14.96
C SER A 272 -21.57 18.19 -15.50
N GLU A 273 -22.47 18.87 -14.78
CA GLU A 273 -22.97 20.20 -15.15
C GLU A 273 -21.93 21.31 -14.89
N TYR A 274 -20.92 21.06 -14.07
CA TYR A 274 -19.94 22.09 -13.68
C TYR A 274 -18.60 22.05 -14.43
N TYR A 275 -18.37 21.05 -15.28
CA TYR A 275 -17.14 20.93 -16.06
C TYR A 275 -17.38 20.29 -17.43
N ASP A 276 -16.53 20.66 -18.39
CA ASP A 276 -16.52 20.05 -19.71
C ASP A 276 -15.92 18.65 -19.64
N THR A 277 -16.78 17.64 -19.68
CA THR A 277 -16.38 16.22 -19.65
C THR A 277 -15.42 15.84 -20.78
N GLY A 278 -15.50 16.48 -21.95
CA GLY A 278 -14.59 16.25 -23.06
C GLY A 278 -13.18 16.76 -22.74
N LEU A 279 -13.09 18.00 -22.25
CA LEU A 279 -11.81 18.58 -21.83
C LEU A 279 -11.16 17.80 -20.67
N VAL A 280 -11.96 17.35 -19.70
CA VAL A 280 -11.46 16.52 -18.59
C VAL A 280 -10.96 15.17 -19.11
N ALA A 281 -11.65 14.54 -20.05
CA ALA A 281 -11.19 13.31 -20.68
C ALA A 281 -9.86 13.52 -21.44
N GLU A 282 -9.69 14.63 -22.17
CA GLU A 282 -8.43 14.98 -22.82
C GLU A 282 -7.28 15.12 -21.80
N LYS A 283 -7.54 15.75 -20.65
CA LYS A 283 -6.55 15.85 -19.56
C LYS A 283 -6.17 14.47 -19.02
N PHE A 284 -7.12 13.57 -18.79
CA PHE A 284 -6.82 12.21 -18.35
C PHE A 284 -6.06 11.41 -19.40
N ASP A 285 -6.37 11.56 -20.69
CA ASP A 285 -5.61 10.93 -21.76
C ASP A 285 -4.15 11.44 -21.79
N LYS A 286 -3.92 12.74 -21.54
CA LYS A 286 -2.55 13.27 -21.36
C LYS A 286 -1.83 12.78 -20.10
N ILE A 287 -2.55 12.58 -19.01
CA ILE A 287 -2.00 11.95 -17.80
C ILE A 287 -1.64 10.49 -18.08
N LEU A 288 -2.48 9.76 -18.80
CA LEU A 288 -2.22 8.38 -19.22
C LEU A 288 -0.95 8.29 -20.07
N GLU A 289 -0.80 9.18 -21.06
CA GLU A 289 0.37 9.27 -21.94
C GLU A 289 1.68 9.36 -21.15
N VAL A 290 1.78 10.35 -20.25
CA VAL A 290 3.00 10.61 -19.47
C VAL A 290 3.29 9.47 -18.50
N ASN A 291 2.26 8.91 -17.86
CA ASN A 291 2.45 7.80 -16.92
C ASN A 291 2.82 6.49 -17.63
N ALA A 292 2.29 6.23 -18.83
CA ALA A 292 2.69 5.08 -19.64
C ALA A 292 4.15 5.20 -20.12
N LEU A 293 4.56 6.40 -20.58
CA LEU A 293 5.94 6.67 -20.97
C LEU A 293 6.94 6.41 -19.83
N HIS A 294 6.57 6.76 -18.60
CA HIS A 294 7.39 6.56 -17.41
C HIS A 294 7.11 5.25 -16.66
N ARG A 295 6.25 4.37 -17.19
CA ARG A 295 5.85 3.09 -16.58
C ARG A 295 5.38 3.22 -15.13
N ARG A 296 4.53 4.21 -14.88
CA ARG A 296 3.93 4.48 -13.56
C ARG A 296 2.56 3.82 -13.47
N SER A 297 2.51 2.64 -12.87
CA SER A 297 1.31 1.79 -12.76
C SER A 297 0.10 2.54 -12.21
N ASP A 298 0.22 3.14 -11.02
CA ASP A 298 -0.89 3.85 -10.38
C ASP A 298 -1.46 4.98 -11.25
N GLY A 299 -0.58 5.75 -11.90
CA GLY A 299 -0.99 6.86 -12.76
C GLY A 299 -1.76 6.39 -13.99
N MET A 300 -1.35 5.28 -14.60
CA MET A 300 -2.08 4.67 -15.72
C MET A 300 -3.44 4.13 -15.26
N CYS A 301 -3.46 3.38 -14.15
CA CYS A 301 -4.66 2.76 -13.62
C CYS A 301 -5.74 3.80 -13.28
N TRP A 302 -5.38 4.88 -12.58
CA TRP A 302 -6.33 5.94 -12.24
C TRP A 302 -6.81 6.72 -13.47
N ALA A 303 -5.93 7.01 -14.43
CA ALA A 303 -6.35 7.69 -15.66
C ALA A 303 -7.35 6.84 -16.47
N LEU A 304 -7.09 5.54 -16.63
CA LEU A 304 -8.02 4.60 -17.26
C LEU A 304 -9.33 4.50 -16.47
N TYR A 305 -9.27 4.42 -15.14
CA TYR A 305 -10.45 4.44 -14.29
C TYR A 305 -11.34 5.66 -14.54
N TYR A 306 -10.76 6.87 -14.54
CA TYR A 306 -11.54 8.09 -14.77
C TYR A 306 -12.07 8.21 -16.21
N LEU A 307 -11.29 7.79 -17.23
CA LEU A 307 -11.79 7.73 -18.61
C LEU A 307 -13.02 6.82 -18.71
N LYS A 308 -13.01 5.68 -18.02
CA LYS A 308 -14.16 4.77 -17.97
C LYS A 308 -15.36 5.40 -17.29
N GLN A 309 -15.17 6.08 -16.15
CA GLN A 309 -16.24 6.78 -15.43
C GLN A 309 -16.88 7.90 -16.26
N LEU A 310 -16.06 8.61 -17.04
CA LEU A 310 -16.52 9.65 -17.96
C LEU A 310 -17.16 9.09 -19.24
N LYS A 311 -17.26 7.75 -19.39
CA LYS A 311 -17.69 7.07 -20.62
C LYS A 311 -16.91 7.53 -21.85
N SER A 312 -15.64 7.86 -21.65
CA SER A 312 -14.69 8.24 -22.70
C SER A 312 -13.75 7.07 -23.01
N HIS A 313 -12.84 7.28 -23.96
CA HIS A 313 -11.91 6.26 -24.42
C HIS A 313 -10.47 6.81 -24.45
N PRO A 314 -9.46 5.99 -24.12
CA PRO A 314 -8.07 6.34 -24.36
C PRO A 314 -7.82 6.48 -25.87
N SER A 315 -6.93 7.39 -26.26
CA SER A 315 -6.51 7.50 -27.65
C SER A 315 -5.79 6.24 -28.12
N THR A 316 -5.85 5.92 -29.42
CA THR A 316 -5.18 4.73 -30.00
C THR A 316 -3.69 4.69 -29.67
N GLU A 317 -3.02 5.84 -29.70
CA GLU A 317 -1.60 5.95 -29.34
C GLU A 317 -1.36 5.59 -27.86
N ASN A 318 -2.26 5.96 -26.96
CA ASN A 318 -2.16 5.60 -25.55
C ASN A 318 -2.52 4.14 -25.26
N ILE A 319 -3.42 3.53 -26.04
CA ILE A 319 -3.66 2.08 -25.99
C ILE A 319 -2.33 1.35 -26.25
N ASP A 320 -1.64 1.71 -27.33
CA ASP A 320 -0.34 1.11 -27.68
C ASP A 320 0.72 1.34 -26.60
N ARG A 321 0.80 2.55 -26.03
CA ARG A 321 1.74 2.86 -24.94
C ARG A 321 1.47 2.03 -23.69
N VAL A 322 0.20 1.84 -23.31
CA VAL A 322 -0.16 1.02 -22.14
C VAL A 322 0.23 -0.44 -22.38
N ILE A 323 -0.02 -1.00 -23.57
CA ILE A 323 0.44 -2.36 -23.91
C ILE A 323 1.98 -2.45 -23.84
N GLN A 324 2.69 -1.48 -24.42
CA GLN A 324 4.16 -1.43 -24.42
C GLN A 324 4.78 -1.22 -23.02
N SER A 325 4.01 -0.69 -22.07
CA SER A 325 4.45 -0.54 -20.69
C SER A 325 4.72 -1.89 -20.01
N GLY A 326 3.99 -2.94 -20.42
CA GLY A 326 4.02 -4.26 -19.79
C GLY A 326 3.38 -4.31 -18.40
N ASP A 327 2.63 -3.28 -18.00
CA ASP A 327 2.01 -3.24 -16.68
C ASP A 327 0.73 -4.08 -16.63
N ALA A 328 0.74 -5.16 -15.86
CA ALA A 328 -0.38 -6.09 -15.79
C ALA A 328 -1.69 -5.43 -15.33
N ALA A 329 -1.63 -4.52 -14.35
CA ALA A 329 -2.83 -3.87 -13.81
C ALA A 329 -3.43 -2.88 -14.82
N ALA A 330 -2.60 -2.05 -15.45
CA ALA A 330 -3.03 -1.09 -16.45
C ALA A 330 -3.59 -1.77 -17.69
N ILE A 331 -2.96 -2.84 -18.19
CA ILE A 331 -3.47 -3.61 -19.34
C ILE A 331 -4.80 -4.30 -18.98
N THR A 332 -4.95 -4.77 -17.74
CA THR A 332 -6.24 -5.33 -17.28
C THR A 332 -7.34 -4.26 -17.29
N LEU A 333 -7.08 -3.06 -16.79
CA LEU A 333 -8.05 -1.95 -16.84
C LEU A 333 -8.36 -1.52 -18.28
N LEU A 334 -7.33 -1.51 -19.14
CA LEU A 334 -7.47 -1.22 -20.57
C LEU A 334 -8.40 -2.22 -21.28
N SER A 335 -8.41 -3.48 -20.86
CA SER A 335 -9.33 -4.50 -21.41
C SER A 335 -10.81 -4.18 -21.16
N GLY A 336 -11.11 -3.26 -20.23
CA GLY A 336 -12.46 -2.75 -20.00
C GLY A 336 -12.98 -1.78 -21.07
N PHE A 337 -12.17 -1.42 -22.07
CA PHE A 337 -12.56 -0.53 -23.17
C PHE A 337 -12.72 -1.31 -24.47
N ASP A 338 -13.74 -0.98 -25.28
CA ASP A 338 -14.01 -1.67 -26.56
C ASP A 338 -12.81 -1.63 -27.51
N ALA A 339 -12.10 -0.50 -27.60
CA ALA A 339 -10.89 -0.39 -28.42
C ALA A 339 -9.64 -1.00 -27.75
N GLY A 340 -9.64 -1.16 -26.42
CA GLY A 340 -8.51 -1.67 -25.66
C GLY A 340 -8.51 -3.19 -25.50
N VAL A 341 -9.69 -3.82 -25.52
CA VAL A 341 -9.82 -5.27 -25.33
C VAL A 341 -9.12 -6.07 -26.43
N ASP A 342 -9.21 -5.65 -27.68
CA ASP A 342 -8.56 -6.34 -28.80
C ASP A 342 -7.03 -6.32 -28.66
N ALA A 343 -6.47 -5.17 -28.25
CA ALA A 343 -5.04 -5.03 -28.00
C ALA A 343 -4.59 -5.87 -26.80
N ALA A 344 -5.37 -5.90 -25.72
CA ALA A 344 -5.10 -6.72 -24.54
C ALA A 344 -5.18 -8.23 -24.85
N VAL A 345 -6.13 -8.66 -25.70
CA VAL A 345 -6.26 -10.06 -26.16
C VAL A 345 -5.08 -10.45 -27.05
N ALA A 346 -4.64 -9.56 -27.94
CA ALA A 346 -3.46 -9.81 -28.78
C ALA A 346 -2.20 -10.00 -27.91
N PHE A 347 -1.99 -9.09 -26.95
CA PHE A 347 -0.89 -9.18 -25.97
C PHE A 347 -0.96 -10.49 -25.16
N ALA A 348 -2.13 -10.83 -24.62
CA ALA A 348 -2.33 -12.06 -23.85
C ALA A 348 -2.10 -13.32 -24.69
N SER A 349 -2.55 -13.33 -25.95
CA SER A 349 -2.38 -14.47 -26.84
C SER A 349 -0.90 -14.72 -27.17
N GLU A 350 -0.14 -13.65 -27.41
CA GLU A 350 1.31 -13.74 -27.60
C GLU A 350 2.00 -14.26 -26.33
N LEU A 351 1.62 -13.76 -25.16
CA LEU A 351 2.13 -14.21 -23.87
C LEU A 351 1.89 -15.72 -23.67
N VAL A 352 0.66 -16.19 -23.90
CA VAL A 352 0.30 -17.61 -23.74
C VAL A 352 1.08 -18.53 -24.68
N GLN A 353 1.39 -18.08 -25.90
CA GLN A 353 2.11 -18.90 -26.88
C GLN A 353 3.62 -18.93 -26.67
N SER A 354 4.20 -17.84 -26.17
CA SER A 354 5.65 -17.61 -26.23
C SER A 354 6.34 -17.59 -24.87
N SER A 355 5.57 -17.53 -23.78
CA SER A 355 6.12 -17.27 -22.45
C SER A 355 6.16 -18.50 -21.56
N THR A 356 7.04 -18.45 -20.58
CA THR A 356 7.12 -19.44 -19.50
C THR A 356 5.94 -19.30 -18.54
N LEU A 357 5.65 -20.34 -17.76
CA LEU A 357 4.73 -20.23 -16.62
C LEU A 357 5.13 -19.05 -15.71
N TYR A 358 6.45 -18.79 -15.58
CA TYR A 358 6.94 -17.68 -14.78
C TYR A 358 6.36 -16.34 -15.22
N GLU A 359 6.47 -16.05 -16.50
CA GLU A 359 5.96 -14.81 -17.11
C GLU A 359 4.43 -14.77 -17.11
N LEU A 360 3.74 -15.89 -17.34
CA LEU A 360 2.27 -15.95 -17.32
C LEU A 360 1.69 -15.47 -15.99
N ASP A 361 2.23 -15.94 -14.85
CA ASP A 361 1.72 -15.54 -13.54
C ASP A 361 1.94 -14.05 -13.24
N GLN A 362 2.85 -13.35 -13.92
CA GLN A 362 2.95 -11.90 -13.74
C GLN A 362 1.71 -11.17 -14.27
N TYR A 363 0.97 -11.79 -15.18
CA TYR A 363 -0.23 -11.26 -15.81
C TYR A 363 -1.49 -12.05 -15.42
N TRP A 364 -1.45 -12.81 -14.32
CA TRP A 364 -2.57 -13.67 -13.91
C TRP A 364 -3.90 -12.90 -13.82
N ILE A 365 -3.88 -11.65 -13.36
CA ILE A 365 -5.09 -10.82 -13.22
C ILE A 365 -5.68 -10.46 -14.58
N LEU A 366 -4.83 -10.11 -15.57
CA LEU A 366 -5.24 -9.86 -16.95
C LEU A 366 -5.83 -11.12 -17.57
N LEU A 367 -5.06 -12.20 -17.52
CA LEU A 367 -5.43 -13.49 -18.10
C LEU A 367 -6.75 -13.99 -17.52
N TYR A 368 -6.91 -13.87 -16.21
CA TYR A 368 -8.15 -14.25 -15.53
C TYR A 368 -9.33 -13.39 -15.98
N GLN A 369 -9.20 -12.05 -16.03
CA GLN A 369 -10.31 -11.19 -16.46
C GLN A 369 -10.70 -11.46 -17.92
N LEU A 370 -9.75 -11.71 -18.82
CA LEU A 370 -10.04 -12.07 -20.21
C LEU A 370 -10.72 -13.44 -20.31
N PHE A 371 -10.25 -14.44 -19.56
CA PHE A 371 -10.88 -15.76 -19.46
C PHE A 371 -12.30 -15.70 -18.90
N PHE A 372 -12.50 -14.89 -17.85
CA PHE A 372 -13.79 -14.65 -17.22
C PHE A 372 -14.81 -14.16 -18.24
N HIS A 373 -14.41 -13.24 -19.13
CA HIS A 373 -15.25 -12.67 -20.18
C HIS A 373 -15.24 -13.46 -21.51
N ASP A 374 -14.78 -14.71 -21.51
CA ASP A 374 -14.72 -15.59 -22.69
C ASP A 374 -13.93 -15.00 -23.87
N ARG A 375 -12.92 -14.16 -23.58
CA ARG A 375 -12.06 -13.56 -24.60
C ARG A 375 -10.86 -14.43 -24.95
N ILE A 376 -10.41 -15.28 -24.02
CA ILE A 376 -9.37 -16.28 -24.20
C ILE A 376 -9.76 -17.60 -23.53
N GLY A 377 -9.12 -18.71 -23.94
CA GLY A 377 -9.21 -19.97 -23.21
C GLY A 377 -8.40 -19.94 -21.91
N ASN A 378 -8.59 -20.95 -21.05
CA ASN A 378 -7.80 -21.07 -19.81
C ASN A 378 -6.31 -21.31 -20.17
N PRO A 379 -5.40 -20.39 -19.82
CA PRO A 379 -3.98 -20.54 -20.14
C PRO A 379 -3.26 -21.54 -19.23
N TYR A 380 -3.93 -22.02 -18.16
CA TYR A 380 -3.41 -22.98 -17.20
C TYR A 380 -4.05 -24.35 -17.41
N GLU A 381 -3.46 -25.20 -18.26
CA GLU A 381 -4.01 -26.52 -18.59
C GLU A 381 -4.10 -27.49 -17.39
N ALA A 382 -3.23 -27.32 -16.39
CA ALA A 382 -3.11 -28.24 -15.26
C ALA A 382 -3.84 -27.77 -13.98
N GLU A 383 -4.43 -26.56 -13.96
CA GLU A 383 -5.00 -25.97 -12.76
C GLU A 383 -6.45 -25.49 -12.95
N PRO A 384 -7.38 -25.91 -12.08
CA PRO A 384 -8.79 -25.50 -12.16
C PRO A 384 -9.04 -24.12 -11.56
N THR A 385 -8.00 -23.38 -11.14
CA THR A 385 -8.13 -22.13 -10.38
C THR A 385 -9.04 -21.11 -11.09
N PHE A 386 -8.82 -20.87 -12.38
CA PHE A 386 -9.62 -19.92 -13.16
C PHE A 386 -11.07 -20.38 -13.31
N GLU A 387 -11.29 -21.67 -13.55
CA GLU A 387 -12.64 -22.26 -13.63
C GLU A 387 -13.39 -22.13 -12.30
N ILE A 388 -12.70 -22.34 -11.18
CA ILE A 388 -13.27 -22.19 -9.83
C ILE A 388 -13.66 -20.73 -9.59
N LEU A 389 -12.76 -19.78 -9.87
CA LEU A 389 -13.04 -18.36 -9.68
C LEU A 389 -14.22 -17.90 -10.55
N LYS A 390 -14.25 -18.30 -11.83
CA LYS A 390 -15.35 -17.99 -12.76
C LYS A 390 -16.67 -18.63 -12.31
N LYS A 391 -16.66 -19.88 -11.84
CA LYS A 391 -17.84 -20.56 -11.29
C LYS A 391 -18.50 -19.79 -10.15
N TYR A 392 -17.72 -19.07 -9.35
CA TYR A 392 -18.20 -18.28 -8.21
C TYR A 392 -18.32 -16.78 -8.49
N ASP A 393 -18.24 -16.37 -9.76
CA ASP A 393 -18.45 -14.99 -10.19
C ASP A 393 -17.45 -13.99 -9.56
N VAL A 394 -16.19 -14.42 -9.39
CA VAL A 394 -15.15 -13.55 -8.79
C VAL A 394 -14.64 -12.58 -9.86
N GLN A 395 -14.76 -11.27 -9.64
CA GLN A 395 -14.21 -10.23 -10.53
C GLN A 395 -13.25 -9.30 -9.79
N PHE A 396 -12.29 -8.71 -10.51
CA PHE A 396 -11.27 -7.83 -9.93
C PHE A 396 -11.27 -6.40 -10.48
N VAL A 397 -11.90 -6.14 -11.63
CA VAL A 397 -11.81 -4.84 -12.32
C VAL A 397 -13.14 -4.13 -12.51
N ASN A 398 -14.21 -4.88 -12.78
CA ASN A 398 -15.55 -4.31 -12.82
C ASN A 398 -16.28 -4.75 -11.55
N PRO A 399 -16.68 -3.84 -10.64
CA PRO A 399 -17.60 -4.21 -9.59
C PRO A 399 -18.90 -4.67 -10.26
N SER A 400 -19.25 -5.93 -10.04
CA SER A 400 -20.54 -6.48 -10.45
C SER A 400 -21.67 -5.62 -9.86
N THR A 401 -22.82 -5.54 -10.53
CA THR A 401 -24.00 -4.83 -10.01
C THR A 401 -24.57 -5.47 -8.73
N SER A 402 -24.03 -6.61 -8.31
CA SER A 402 -24.41 -7.40 -7.15
C SER A 402 -23.17 -8.09 -6.56
N GLN A 403 -23.11 -8.29 -5.25
CA GLN A 403 -22.04 -9.07 -4.62
C GLN A 403 -21.99 -10.50 -5.21
N SER A 404 -20.77 -11.02 -5.38
CA SER A 404 -20.57 -12.41 -5.74
C SER A 404 -21.06 -13.33 -4.62
N LYS A 405 -21.34 -14.59 -4.97
CA LYS A 405 -21.75 -15.62 -4.00
C LYS A 405 -20.71 -15.85 -2.90
N ALA A 406 -19.43 -15.69 -3.24
CA ALA A 406 -18.34 -15.79 -2.28
C ALA A 406 -18.30 -14.58 -1.32
N GLU A 407 -18.53 -13.37 -1.81
CA GLU A 407 -18.63 -12.16 -0.98
C GLU A 407 -19.83 -12.21 -0.04
N ASP A 408 -20.98 -12.67 -0.54
CA ASP A 408 -22.18 -12.93 0.26
C ASP A 408 -21.88 -13.90 1.42
N TYR A 409 -21.15 -14.98 1.14
CA TYR A 409 -20.76 -15.94 2.17
C TYR A 409 -19.75 -15.34 3.16
N CYS A 410 -18.78 -14.56 2.70
CA CYS A 410 -17.89 -13.83 3.59
C CYS A 410 -18.68 -12.91 4.53
N ALA A 411 -19.63 -12.14 4.00
CA ALA A 411 -20.50 -11.29 4.81
C ALA A 411 -21.30 -12.10 5.85
N TYR A 412 -21.81 -13.28 5.48
CA TYR A 412 -22.44 -14.21 6.41
C TYR A 412 -21.47 -14.74 7.48
N LEU A 413 -20.29 -15.18 7.07
CA LEU A 413 -19.29 -15.81 7.93
C LEU A 413 -18.75 -14.83 8.98
N TYR A 414 -18.57 -13.57 8.59
CA TYR A 414 -18.08 -12.50 9.46
C TYR A 414 -19.21 -11.71 10.15
N ASN A 415 -20.46 -12.12 9.97
CA ASN A 415 -21.58 -11.52 10.67
C ASN A 415 -21.44 -11.76 12.18
N PRO A 416 -21.31 -10.70 13.01
CA PRO A 416 -21.09 -10.84 14.45
C PRO A 416 -22.30 -11.42 15.19
N PHE A 417 -23.48 -11.45 14.54
CA PHE A 417 -24.71 -11.99 15.10
C PHE A 417 -24.90 -13.49 14.82
N VAL A 418 -24.06 -14.10 13.97
CA VAL A 418 -24.11 -15.55 13.69
C VAL A 418 -23.14 -16.28 14.63
N LYS A 419 -23.68 -17.10 15.53
CA LYS A 419 -22.86 -17.90 16.45
C LYS A 419 -21.96 -18.84 15.68
N ARG A 420 -20.73 -19.03 16.19
CA ARG A 420 -19.69 -19.83 15.51
C ARG A 420 -20.11 -21.28 15.23
N GLU A 421 -20.93 -21.85 16.11
CA GLU A 421 -21.47 -23.22 16.03
C GLU A 421 -22.60 -23.34 14.99
N GLU A 422 -23.24 -22.23 14.62
CA GLU A 422 -24.36 -22.16 13.68
C GLU A 422 -23.90 -21.78 12.26
N ARG A 423 -22.59 -21.59 12.05
CA ARG A 423 -22.00 -21.21 10.77
C ARG A 423 -22.04 -22.40 9.81
N LEU A 424 -22.79 -22.25 8.74
CA LEU A 424 -22.83 -23.19 7.62
C LEU A 424 -21.46 -23.24 6.94
N SER A 425 -21.11 -24.41 6.40
CA SER A 425 -20.00 -24.48 5.47
C SER A 425 -20.34 -23.68 4.21
N PHE A 426 -19.33 -23.32 3.41
CA PHE A 426 -19.58 -22.62 2.14
C PHE A 426 -20.52 -23.44 1.24
N HIS A 427 -20.35 -24.76 1.20
CA HIS A 427 -21.20 -25.63 0.40
C HIS A 427 -22.66 -25.59 0.88
N ASP A 428 -22.89 -25.73 2.18
CA ASP A 428 -24.23 -25.71 2.76
C ASP A 428 -24.91 -24.34 2.65
N PHE A 429 -24.12 -23.26 2.69
CA PHE A 429 -24.61 -21.90 2.48
C PHE A 429 -25.09 -21.73 1.04
N MET A 430 -24.33 -22.25 0.08
CA MET A 430 -24.66 -22.21 -1.34
C MET A 430 -25.91 -23.03 -1.70
N ASP A 431 -26.20 -24.10 -0.96
CA ASP A 431 -27.37 -24.96 -1.21
C ASP A 431 -28.68 -24.40 -0.61
N LYS A 432 -28.59 -23.44 0.33
CA LYS A 432 -29.76 -22.81 0.97
C LYS A 432 -30.28 -21.55 0.27
N LYS A 433 -29.51 -20.99 -0.66
CA LYS A 433 -29.78 -19.71 -1.33
C LYS A 433 -29.96 -19.95 -2.82
#